data_AF-A0A2D6TP18-F1
#
_entry.id   AF-A0A2D6TP18-F1
#
_cell.length_a   1.000
_cell.length_b   1.000
_cell.length_c   1.000
_cell.angle_alpha   90.00
_cell.angle_beta   90.00
_cell.angle_gamma   90.00
#
_symmetry.space_group_name_H-M   'P 1'
#
loop_
_entity.id
_entity.type
_entity.pdbx_description
1 polymer ?
#
loop_
_entity_poly.entity_id
_entity_poly.type
_entity_poly.pdbx_seq_one_letter_code
_entity_poly.pdbx_strand_id
1 'polypeptide(L)'
;MKKVLLVGNCNFDGHMIKDYLESNFNVEVVLIDTIENAKKSLENKLDLIMVNRIGELDNKNGLELIDYVKEQKIKTPIMLITNYEDSMNEAIKHGGVMGFGKDNLNSKKTGLTLKKYLK
;
A
#
# COMPACT_ATOMS: atom_id res chain seq x y z
N MET A 1 -1.31 6.72 17.10
CA MET A 1 -1.33 7.13 15.68
C MET A 1 -0.64 6.03 14.89
N LYS A 2 -1.34 5.46 13.92
CA LYS A 2 -0.84 4.37 13.06
C LYS A 2 0.03 4.96 11.94
N LYS A 3 1.02 4.23 11.42
CA LYS A 3 1.86 4.69 10.31
C LYS A 3 1.64 3.87 9.05
N VAL A 4 1.31 4.55 7.96
CA VAL A 4 1.09 3.95 6.64
C VAL A 4 2.16 4.44 5.68
N LEU A 5 2.80 3.51 4.97
CA LEU A 5 3.69 3.85 3.87
C LEU A 5 2.96 3.63 2.55
N LEU A 6 2.87 4.67 1.71
CA LEU A 6 2.26 4.61 0.38
C LEU A 6 3.34 4.82 -0.69
N VAL A 7 3.57 3.78 -1.50
CA VAL A 7 4.72 3.66 -2.40
C VAL A 7 4.29 3.69 -3.86
N GLY A 8 4.93 4.56 -4.65
CA GLY A 8 4.75 4.60 -6.11
C GLY A 8 3.43 5.23 -6.57
N ASN A 9 2.75 5.98 -5.70
CA ASN A 9 1.60 6.82 -6.00
C ASN A 9 1.96 8.29 -5.69
N CYS A 10 2.61 8.96 -6.64
CA CYS A 10 3.10 10.34 -6.52
C CYS A 10 2.08 11.38 -7.02
N ASN A 11 1.15 10.96 -7.87
CA ASN A 11 0.19 11.83 -8.53
C ASN A 11 -1.13 11.95 -7.75
N PHE A 12 -2.18 12.40 -8.42
CA PHE A 12 -3.52 12.62 -7.88
C PHE A 12 -4.05 11.45 -7.02
N ASP A 13 -3.86 10.21 -7.47
CA ASP A 13 -4.26 9.02 -6.73
C ASP A 13 -3.60 8.93 -5.35
N GLY A 14 -2.31 9.29 -5.25
CA GLY A 14 -1.56 9.27 -4.00
C GLY A 14 -2.13 10.24 -2.98
N HIS A 15 -2.41 11.47 -3.42
CA HIS A 15 -3.04 12.49 -2.58
C HIS A 15 -4.45 12.08 -2.14
N MET A 16 -5.28 11.56 -3.05
CA MET A 16 -6.62 11.10 -2.71
C MET A 16 -6.61 9.97 -1.66
N ILE A 17 -5.72 8.99 -1.83
CA ILE A 17 -5.59 7.89 -0.87
C ILE A 17 -5.12 8.42 0.49
N LYS A 18 -4.10 9.29 0.50
CA LYS A 18 -3.61 9.93 1.73
C LYS A 18 -4.72 10.67 2.46
N ASP A 19 -5.42 11.57 1.76
CA ASP A 19 -6.48 12.39 2.33
C ASP A 19 -7.63 11.53 2.87
N TYR A 20 -8.02 10.49 2.13
CA TYR A 20 -9.02 9.53 2.59
C TYR A 20 -8.59 8.84 3.89
N LEU A 21 -7.36 8.35 3.95
CA LEU A 21 -6.85 7.62 5.11
C LEU A 21 -6.78 8.53 6.34
N GLU A 22 -6.18 9.71 6.21
CA GLU A 22 -6.02 10.67 7.31
C GLU A 22 -7.36 11.24 7.78
N SER A 23 -8.36 11.33 6.90
CA SER A 23 -9.71 11.81 7.27
C SER A 23 -10.57 10.74 7.97
N ASN A 24 -10.32 9.45 7.71
CA ASN A 24 -11.17 8.36 8.20
C ASN A 24 -10.52 7.51 9.31
N PHE A 25 -9.22 7.64 9.52
CA PHE A 25 -8.44 6.86 10.47
C PHE A 25 -7.43 7.74 11.21
N ASN A 26 -7.04 7.34 12.43
CA ASN A 26 -6.00 8.04 13.20
C ASN A 26 -4.59 7.59 12.74
N VAL A 27 -4.23 7.97 11.52
CA VAL A 27 -3.03 7.52 10.80
C VAL A 27 -2.17 8.70 10.33
N GLU A 28 -0.88 8.44 10.17
CA GLU A 28 0.09 9.28 9.46
C GLU A 28 0.47 8.55 8.17
N VAL A 29 0.30 9.18 7.02
CA VAL A 29 0.65 8.59 5.72
C VAL A 29 1.95 9.21 5.19
N VAL A 30 2.95 8.36 4.98
CA VAL A 30 4.24 8.72 4.37
C VAL A 30 4.23 8.30 2.90
N LEU A 31 4.41 9.27 2.01
CA LEU A 31 4.55 9.03 0.57
C LEU A 31 6.01 8.73 0.24
N ILE A 32 6.27 7.68 -0.54
CA ILE A 32 7.58 7.39 -1.12
C ILE A 32 7.43 7.09 -2.61
N ASP A 33 8.26 7.75 -3.42
CA ASP A 33 8.07 7.75 -4.88
C ASP A 33 8.53 6.47 -5.58
N THR A 34 9.53 5.77 -5.02
CA THR A 34 10.18 4.63 -5.67
C THR A 34 10.26 3.41 -4.77
N ILE A 35 10.27 2.24 -5.38
CA ILE A 35 10.40 0.96 -4.67
C ILE A 35 11.76 0.88 -3.97
N GLU A 36 12.83 1.36 -4.59
CA GLU A 36 14.17 1.32 -3.98
C GLU A 36 14.29 2.23 -2.75
N ASN A 37 13.64 3.39 -2.75
CA ASN A 37 13.58 4.23 -1.56
C ASN A 37 12.70 3.57 -0.49
N ALA A 38 11.59 2.95 -0.88
CA ALA A 38 10.73 2.25 0.07
C ALA A 38 11.49 1.14 0.79
N LYS A 39 12.25 0.30 0.08
CA LYS A 39 13.10 -0.75 0.66
C LYS A 39 14.06 -0.21 1.73
N LYS A 40 14.63 0.98 1.53
CA LYS A 40 15.53 1.63 2.49
C LYS A 40 14.81 2.22 3.71
N SER A 41 13.52 2.53 3.56
CA SER A 41 12.68 3.16 4.58
C SER A 41 11.77 2.20 5.32
N LEU A 42 11.83 0.89 5.02
CA LEU A 42 11.05 -0.11 5.74
C LEU A 42 11.58 -0.25 7.17
N GLU A 43 10.86 0.35 8.11
CA GLU A 43 11.12 0.23 9.54
C GLU A 43 10.08 -0.69 10.21
N ASN A 44 10.47 -1.33 11.32
CA ASN A 44 9.60 -2.21 12.12
C ASN A 44 8.39 -1.51 12.78
N LYS A 45 8.18 -0.21 12.56
CA LYS A 45 7.12 0.60 13.18
C LYS A 45 5.98 0.96 12.22
N LEU A 46 5.97 0.42 11.00
CA LEU A 46 4.87 0.61 10.06
C LEU A 46 3.71 -0.35 10.40
N ASP A 47 2.48 0.15 10.33
CA ASP A 47 1.27 -0.63 10.53
C ASP A 47 0.70 -1.18 9.23
N LEU A 48 0.98 -0.51 8.10
CA LEU A 48 0.55 -0.94 6.77
C LEU A 48 1.45 -0.36 5.67
N ILE A 49 1.77 -1.18 4.67
CA ILE A 49 2.42 -0.74 3.44
C ILE A 49 1.41 -0.87 2.29
N MET A 50 1.32 0.16 1.47
CA MET A 50 0.51 0.19 0.25
C MET A 50 1.45 0.47 -0.92
N VAL A 51 1.33 -0.30 -2.01
CA VAL A 51 2.19 -0.14 -3.19
C VAL A 51 1.38 -0.14 -4.47
N ASN A 52 1.65 0.80 -5.37
CA ASN A 52 1.06 0.81 -6.71
C ASN A 52 1.48 -0.43 -7.50
N ARG A 53 0.64 -0.89 -8.45
CA ARG A 53 1.02 -2.01 -9.33
C ARG A 53 2.28 -1.68 -10.15
N ILE A 54 2.35 -0.47 -10.69
CA ILE A 54 3.49 0.05 -11.44
C ILE A 54 3.81 1.40 -10.81
N GLY A 55 5.03 1.56 -10.30
CA GLY A 55 5.48 2.82 -9.72
C GLY A 55 5.46 3.94 -10.75
N GLU A 56 4.86 5.08 -10.41
CA GLU A 56 4.69 6.18 -11.38
C GLU A 56 6.02 6.84 -11.78
N LEU A 57 7.02 6.85 -10.89
CA LEU A 57 8.32 7.46 -11.15
C LEU A 57 9.35 6.46 -11.71
N ASP A 58 9.39 5.24 -11.17
CA ASP A 58 10.43 4.25 -11.50
C ASP A 58 9.95 3.13 -12.44
N ASN A 59 8.66 3.10 -12.80
CA ASN A 59 8.02 2.04 -13.61
C ASN A 59 8.24 0.62 -13.08
N LYS A 60 8.63 0.47 -11.82
CA LYS A 60 8.88 -0.85 -11.23
C LYS A 60 7.59 -1.54 -10.84
N ASN A 61 7.63 -2.88 -10.85
CA ASN A 61 6.49 -3.68 -10.47
C ASN A 61 6.35 -3.71 -8.94
N GLY A 62 5.18 -3.34 -8.41
CA GLY A 62 4.90 -3.36 -6.97
C GLY A 62 5.08 -4.74 -6.32
N LEU A 63 4.99 -5.82 -7.09
CA LEU A 63 5.30 -7.17 -6.61
C LEU A 63 6.76 -7.29 -6.12
N GLU A 64 7.71 -6.53 -6.70
CA GLU A 64 9.11 -6.51 -6.23
C GLU A 64 9.21 -6.09 -4.76
N LEU A 65 8.37 -5.15 -4.31
CA LEU A 65 8.35 -4.72 -2.92
C LEU A 65 7.68 -5.76 -2.02
N ILE A 66 6.63 -6.42 -2.50
CA ILE A 66 5.93 -7.48 -1.77
C ILE A 66 6.85 -8.68 -1.53
N ASP A 67 7.56 -9.11 -2.56
CA ASP A 67 8.55 -10.18 -2.47
C ASP A 67 9.67 -9.80 -1.50
N TYR A 68 10.18 -8.57 -1.59
CA TYR A 68 11.19 -8.07 -0.66
C TYR A 68 10.71 -8.10 0.80
N VAL A 69 9.50 -7.61 1.08
CA VAL A 69 8.90 -7.63 2.44
C VAL A 69 8.81 -9.06 2.98
N LYS A 70 8.39 -10.01 2.16
CA LYS A 70 8.30 -11.43 2.52
C LYS A 70 9.67 -12.04 2.77
N GLU A 71 10.65 -11.80 1.90
CA GLU A 71 12.02 -12.30 2.02
C GLU A 71 12.73 -11.77 3.27
N GLN A 72 12.57 -10.47 3.55
CA GLN A 72 13.10 -9.83 4.75
C GLN A 72 12.33 -10.20 6.03
N LYS A 73 11.28 -11.03 5.92
CA LYS A 73 10.40 -11.45 7.03
C LYS A 73 9.82 -10.26 7.80
N ILE A 74 9.56 -9.15 7.10
CA ILE A 74 8.92 -7.97 7.66
C ILE A 74 7.47 -8.33 7.97
N LYS A 75 7.04 -8.11 9.21
CA LYS A 75 5.71 -8.51 9.68
C LYS A 75 4.60 -7.52 9.31
N THR A 76 4.97 -6.31 8.91
CA THR A 76 4.00 -5.29 8.48
C THR A 76 3.24 -5.80 7.26
N PRO A 77 1.90 -5.79 7.27
CA PRO A 77 1.11 -6.17 6.11
C PRO A 77 1.40 -5.24 4.94
N ILE A 78 1.45 -5.80 3.74
CA ILE A 78 1.61 -5.05 2.49
C ILE A 78 0.47 -5.38 1.52
N MET A 79 -0.13 -4.36 0.90
CA MET A 79 -1.19 -4.53 -0.09
C MET A 79 -0.87 -3.83 -1.42
N LEU A 80 -1.27 -4.45 -2.52
CA LEU A 80 -1.20 -3.87 -3.85
C LEU A 80 -2.45 -3.02 -4.10
N ILE A 81 -2.27 -1.76 -4.53
CA ILE A 81 -3.35 -0.84 -4.86
C ILE A 81 -3.51 -0.75 -6.37
N THR A 82 -4.59 -1.31 -6.89
CA THR A 82 -4.84 -1.38 -8.34
C THR A 82 -6.28 -1.76 -8.67
N ASN A 83 -6.80 -1.24 -9.78
CA ASN A 83 -8.14 -1.59 -10.29
C ASN A 83 -8.20 -3.00 -10.91
N TYR A 84 -7.07 -3.70 -11.06
CA TYR A 84 -7.01 -5.04 -11.65
C TYR A 84 -7.09 -6.14 -10.57
N GLU A 85 -8.20 -6.87 -10.53
CA GLU A 85 -8.42 -7.95 -9.55
C GLU A 85 -7.39 -9.06 -9.65
N ASP A 86 -7.01 -9.49 -10.86
CA ASP A 86 -5.98 -10.51 -11.07
C ASP A 86 -4.63 -10.10 -10.49
N SER A 87 -4.28 -8.81 -10.57
CA SER A 87 -3.05 -8.29 -9.99
C SER A 87 -3.08 -8.30 -8.45
N MET A 88 -4.25 -8.02 -7.85
CA MET A 88 -4.42 -8.16 -6.39
C MET A 88 -4.35 -9.63 -5.94
N ASN A 89 -4.93 -10.55 -6.71
CA ASN A 89 -4.84 -11.98 -6.45
C ASN A 89 -3.38 -12.47 -6.55
N GLU A 90 -2.62 -11.97 -7.52
CA GLU A 90 -1.19 -12.28 -7.63
C GLU A 90 -0.40 -11.75 -6.43
N ALA A 91 -0.65 -10.51 -6.01
CA ALA A 91 -0.02 -9.94 -4.81
C ALA A 91 -0.21 -10.82 -3.57
N ILE A 92 -1.38 -11.46 -3.41
CA ILE A 92 -1.64 -12.38 -2.29
C ILE A 92 -0.74 -13.63 -2.37
N LYS A 93 -0.54 -14.19 -3.56
CA LYS A 93 0.37 -15.35 -3.75
C LYS A 93 1.81 -14.99 -3.39
N HIS A 94 2.20 -13.74 -3.64
CA HIS A 94 3.51 -13.18 -3.29
C HIS A 94 3.65 -12.83 -1.79
N GLY A 95 2.59 -12.99 -0.99
CA GLY A 95 2.60 -12.74 0.46
C GLY A 95 2.01 -11.39 0.89
N GLY A 96 1.42 -10.66 -0.05
CA GLY A 96 0.60 -9.49 0.26
C GLY A 96 -0.74 -9.86 0.87
N VAL A 97 -1.41 -8.87 1.45
CA VAL A 97 -2.81 -8.96 1.84
C VAL A 97 -3.71 -8.38 0.75
N MET A 98 -5.01 -8.69 0.81
CA MET A 98 -5.99 -8.15 -0.13
C MET A 98 -5.98 -6.62 -0.11
N GLY A 99 -5.75 -6.02 -1.28
CA GLY A 99 -5.80 -4.57 -1.49
C GLY A 99 -7.18 -4.07 -1.90
N PHE A 100 -7.19 -2.94 -2.60
CA PHE A 100 -8.40 -2.35 -3.16
C PHE A 100 -8.11 -1.67 -4.50
N GLY A 101 -9.16 -1.56 -5.32
CA GLY A 101 -9.15 -0.73 -6.52
C GLY A 101 -9.28 0.74 -6.17
N LYS A 102 -8.46 1.58 -6.77
CA LYS A 102 -8.44 3.04 -6.59
C LYS A 102 -9.83 3.66 -6.81
N ASP A 103 -10.56 3.18 -7.81
CA ASP A 103 -11.93 3.65 -8.10
C ASP A 103 -12.91 3.32 -6.97
N ASN A 104 -12.57 2.34 -6.13
CA ASN A 104 -13.35 1.90 -4.98
C ASN A 104 -12.87 2.52 -3.65
N LEU A 105 -12.00 3.54 -3.65
CA LEU A 105 -11.44 4.14 -2.44
C LEU A 105 -12.52 4.50 -1.41
N ASN A 106 -13.61 5.14 -1.86
CA ASN A 106 -14.73 5.56 -1.01
C ASN A 106 -15.76 4.47 -0.74
N SER A 107 -15.54 3.24 -1.21
CA SER A 107 -16.51 2.16 -1.03
C SER A 107 -16.53 1.67 0.42
N LYS A 108 -17.71 1.20 0.86
CA LYS A 108 -17.85 0.52 2.16
C LYS A 108 -16.93 -0.68 2.28
N LYS A 109 -16.68 -1.39 1.18
CA LYS A 109 -15.77 -2.56 1.12
C LYS A 109 -14.34 -2.15 1.46
N THR A 110 -13.81 -1.09 0.83
CA THR A 110 -12.46 -0.56 1.10
C THR A 110 -12.31 -0.14 2.56
N GLY A 111 -13.28 0.62 3.09
CA GLY A 111 -13.26 1.02 4.49
C GLY A 111 -13.25 -0.18 5.47
N LEU A 112 -13.99 -1.25 5.18
CA LEU A 112 -13.97 -2.47 5.98
C LEU A 112 -12.65 -3.23 5.88
N THR A 113 -12.02 -3.28 4.70
CA THR A 113 -10.68 -3.87 4.52
C THR A 113 -9.65 -3.11 5.34
N LEU A 114 -9.61 -1.77 5.23
CA LEU A 114 -8.62 -0.93 5.92
C LEU A 114 -8.81 -0.93 7.44
N LYS A 115 -10.05 -1.03 7.94
CA LYS A 115 -10.35 -1.20 9.37
C LYS A 115 -9.70 -2.42 10.01
N LYS A 116 -9.27 -3.43 9.25
CA LYS A 116 -8.55 -4.60 9.80
C LYS A 116 -7.12 -4.25 10.23
N TYR A 117 -6.55 -3.18 9.66
CA TYR A 117 -5.15 -2.80 9.85
C TYR A 117 -5.01 -1.46 10.60
N LEU A 118 -5.97 -0.56 10.45
CA LEU A 118 -5.89 0.85 10.89
C LEU A 118 -6.87 1.20 12.01
N LYS A 119 -7.53 0.21 12.63
CA LYS A 119 -8.36 0.41 13.84
C LYS A 119 -7.54 0.46 15.11
#